data_AF-A0A941V1B9-F1
#
_entry.id   AF-A0A941V1B9-F1
#
_cell.length_a   1.000
_cell.length_b   1.000
_cell.length_c   1.000
_cell.angle_alpha   90.00
_cell.angle_beta   90.00
_cell.angle_gamma   90.00
#
_symmetry.space_group_name_H-M   'P 1'
#
loop_
_entity.id
_entity.type
_entity.pdbx_description
1 polymer ?
#
loop_
_entity_poly.entity_id
_entity_poly.type
_entity_poly.pdbx_seq_one_letter_code
_entity_poly.pdbx_strand_id
1 'polypeptide(L)'
;MSPPILDTSAAKQLFEATGTSVAEWARVRGFSAGLVYQVLEGQRKCMRGQSHRIAIALGLKQGMTMNIEELSQELAARGVPDVKNNEGKIVR
;
A
#
# COMPACT_ATOMS: atom_id res chain seq x y z
N MET A 1 8.30 -15.33 13.94
CA MET A 1 8.92 -15.53 12.62
C MET A 1 8.35 -14.47 11.68
N SER A 2 9.16 -13.55 11.15
CA SER A 2 8.67 -12.62 10.13
C SER A 2 8.33 -13.41 8.86
N PRO A 3 7.20 -13.13 8.19
CA PRO A 3 6.87 -13.81 6.95
C PRO A 3 7.97 -13.55 5.91
N PRO A 4 8.36 -14.58 5.13
CA PRO A 4 9.36 -14.43 4.08
C PRO A 4 8.87 -13.39 3.07
N ILE A 5 9.80 -12.57 2.58
CA ILE A 5 9.54 -11.64 1.49
C ILE A 5 9.39 -12.48 0.21
N LEU A 6 8.21 -12.44 -0.41
CA LEU A 6 7.98 -13.09 -1.70
C LEU A 6 8.63 -12.27 -2.82
N ASP A 7 9.11 -12.95 -3.86
CA ASP A 7 9.34 -12.28 -5.14
C ASP A 7 8.04 -12.24 -5.96
N THR A 8 8.06 -11.48 -7.06
CA THR A 8 6.86 -11.33 -7.91
C THR A 8 6.48 -12.62 -8.63
N SER A 9 7.42 -13.53 -8.88
CA SER A 9 7.15 -14.82 -9.52
C SER A 9 6.38 -15.74 -8.57
N ALA A 10 6.81 -15.83 -7.32
CA ALA A 10 6.14 -16.60 -6.26
C ALA A 10 4.71 -16.07 -6.02
N ALA A 11 4.53 -14.74 -6.03
CA ALA A 11 3.20 -14.15 -5.91
C ALA A 11 2.28 -14.52 -7.09
N LYS A 12 2.79 -14.52 -8.33
CA LYS A 12 2.03 -14.99 -9.51
C LYS A 12 1.67 -16.47 -9.42
N GLN A 13 2.63 -17.31 -9.05
CA GLN A 13 2.41 -18.75 -8.87
C GLN A 13 1.36 -19.04 -7.80
N LEU A 14 1.27 -18.21 -6.75
CA LEU A 14 0.22 -18.37 -5.73
C LEU A 14 -1.18 -18.12 -6.30
N PHE A 15 -1.34 -17.12 -7.17
CA PHE A 15 -2.62 -16.89 -7.86
C PHE A 15 -2.99 -18.08 -8.75
N GLU A 16 -2.02 -18.60 -9.51
CA GLU A 16 -2.22 -19.76 -10.39
C GLU A 16 -2.56 -21.03 -9.59
N ALA A 17 -1.79 -21.33 -8.54
CA ALA A 17 -1.97 -22.51 -7.70
C ALA A 17 -3.28 -22.52 -6.93
N THR A 18 -3.82 -21.34 -6.61
CA THR A 18 -5.10 -21.19 -5.89
C THR A 18 -6.29 -20.99 -6.83
N GLY A 19 -6.07 -20.83 -8.14
CA GLY A 19 -7.11 -20.50 -9.11
C GLY A 19 -7.75 -19.11 -8.89
N THR A 20 -7.13 -18.25 -8.08
CA THR A 20 -7.66 -16.92 -7.79
C THR A 20 -7.19 -15.93 -8.84
N SER A 21 -8.12 -15.22 -9.50
CA SER A 21 -7.71 -14.20 -10.47
C SER A 21 -7.13 -12.97 -9.77
N VAL A 22 -6.08 -12.38 -10.35
CA VAL A 22 -5.47 -11.13 -9.86
C VAL A 22 -6.50 -10.00 -9.81
N ALA A 23 -7.40 -9.92 -10.80
CA ALA A 23 -8.43 -8.90 -10.88
C ALA A 23 -9.48 -9.03 -9.76
N GLU A 24 -9.92 -10.25 -9.45
CA GLU A 24 -10.82 -10.52 -8.34
C GLU A 24 -10.17 -10.17 -7.01
N TRP A 25 -8.93 -10.64 -6.78
CA TRP A 25 -8.18 -10.30 -5.58
C TRP A 25 -8.01 -8.78 -5.43
N ALA A 26 -7.68 -8.09 -6.51
CA ALA A 26 -7.55 -6.63 -6.51
C ALA A 26 -8.87 -5.95 -6.11
N ARG A 27 -9.99 -6.38 -6.69
CA ARG A 27 -11.33 -5.84 -6.37
C ARG A 27 -11.70 -6.04 -4.90
N VAL A 28 -11.49 -7.25 -4.36
CA VAL A 28 -11.76 -7.55 -2.94
C VAL A 28 -10.90 -6.68 -2.01
N ARG A 29 -9.67 -6.36 -2.43
CA ARG A 29 -8.74 -5.51 -1.66
C ARG A 29 -8.89 -4.00 -1.93
N GLY A 30 -9.78 -3.59 -2.83
CA GLY A 30 -9.97 -2.19 -3.20
C GLY A 30 -8.82 -1.59 -4.03
N PHE A 31 -8.09 -2.43 -4.78
CA PHE A 31 -7.01 -2.02 -5.67
C PHE A 31 -7.45 -2.05 -7.14
N SER A 32 -6.81 -1.22 -7.97
CA SER A 32 -6.92 -1.34 -9.42
C SER A 32 -6.16 -2.58 -9.91
N ALA A 33 -6.84 -3.46 -10.65
CA ALA A 33 -6.22 -4.66 -11.22
C ALA A 33 -4.99 -4.32 -12.08
N GLY A 34 -5.09 -3.28 -12.93
CA GLY A 34 -3.96 -2.83 -13.75
C GLY A 34 -2.75 -2.38 -12.92
N LEU A 35 -2.99 -1.75 -11.77
CA LEU A 35 -1.90 -1.38 -10.87
C LEU A 35 -1.28 -2.60 -10.19
N VAL A 36 -2.07 -3.61 -9.84
CA VAL A 36 -1.55 -4.88 -9.28
C VAL A 36 -0.67 -5.60 -10.29
N TYR A 37 -1.08 -5.68 -11.56
CA TYR A 37 -0.24 -6.25 -12.63
C TYR A 37 1.07 -5.48 -12.79
N GLN A 38 1.04 -4.15 -12.82
CA GLN A 38 2.27 -3.33 -12.88
C GLN A 38 3.22 -3.59 -11.71
N VAL A 39 2.71 -3.88 -10.51
CA VAL A 39 3.54 -4.26 -9.36
C VAL A 39 4.14 -5.67 -9.56
N LEU A 40 3.32 -6.64 -9.96
CA LEU A 40 3.76 -8.02 -10.23
C LEU A 40 4.75 -8.12 -11.42
N GLU A 41 4.72 -7.16 -12.35
CA GLU A 41 5.65 -7.06 -13.48
C GLU A 41 6.92 -6.25 -13.13
N GLY A 42 7.03 -5.73 -11.91
CA GLY A 42 8.17 -4.93 -11.48
C GLY A 42 8.25 -3.54 -12.11
N GLN A 43 7.18 -3.06 -12.77
CA GLN A 43 7.12 -1.75 -13.43
C GLN A 43 7.04 -0.57 -12.43
N ARG A 44 6.92 -0.86 -11.13
CA ARG A 44 6.79 0.13 -10.05
C ARG A 44 7.81 -0.13 -8.94
N LYS A 45 8.48 0.93 -8.49
CA LYS A 45 9.34 0.89 -7.29
C LYS A 45 8.57 0.67 -5.99
N CYS A 46 7.25 0.86 -5.99
CA CYS A 46 6.37 0.60 -4.84
C CYS A 46 6.72 1.39 -3.56
N MET A 47 7.20 2.62 -3.69
CA MET A 47 7.67 3.41 -2.55
C MET A 47 6.53 4.04 -1.73
N ARG A 48 5.43 4.43 -2.37
CA ARG A 48 4.31 5.14 -1.74
C ARG A 48 2.95 4.81 -2.37
N GLY A 49 1.87 5.27 -1.73
CA GLY A 49 0.51 5.18 -2.24
C GLY A 49 0.03 3.74 -2.44
N GLN A 50 -0.89 3.53 -3.39
CA GLN A 50 -1.44 2.19 -3.63
C GLN A 50 -0.38 1.16 -4.04
N SER A 51 0.64 1.54 -4.82
CA SER A 51 1.72 0.61 -5.21
C SER A 51 2.47 0.03 -3.99
N HIS A 52 2.71 0.86 -2.96
CA HIS A 52 3.30 0.41 -1.70
C HIS A 52 2.37 -0.55 -0.95
N ARG A 53 1.08 -0.20 -0.87
CA ARG A 53 0.05 -1.01 -0.19
C ARG A 53 -0.11 -2.37 -0.84
N ILE A 54 -0.12 -2.42 -2.18
CA ILE A 54 -0.17 -3.66 -2.97
C ILE A 54 1.07 -4.53 -2.69
N ALA A 55 2.27 -3.94 -2.71
CA ALA A 55 3.49 -4.70 -2.47
C ALA A 55 3.54 -5.33 -1.06
N ILE A 56 3.06 -4.63 -0.02
CA ILE A 56 2.91 -5.22 1.31
C ILE A 56 1.83 -6.30 1.31
N ALA A 57 0.66 -6.02 0.71
CA ALA A 57 -0.47 -6.94 0.66
C ALA A 57 -0.15 -8.28 -0.03
N LEU A 58 0.74 -8.26 -1.01
CA LEU A 58 1.25 -9.43 -1.73
C LEU A 58 2.47 -10.09 -1.04
N GLY A 59 2.98 -9.52 0.05
CA GLY A 59 4.17 -10.01 0.75
C GLY A 59 5.49 -9.73 0.01
N LEU A 60 5.49 -8.83 -0.97
CA LEU A 60 6.68 -8.51 -1.78
C LEU A 60 7.70 -7.63 -1.07
N LYS A 61 7.32 -7.01 0.05
CA LYS A 61 8.21 -6.25 0.91
C LYS A 61 7.63 -6.07 2.31
N GLN A 62 8.52 -5.76 3.25
CA GLN A 62 8.15 -5.32 4.59
C GLN A 62 7.75 -3.84 4.58
N GLY A 63 6.83 -3.49 5.46
CA GLY A 63 6.41 -2.12 5.69
C GLY A 63 5.07 -2.04 6.41
N MET A 64 4.59 -0.81 6.60
CA MET A 64 3.35 -0.52 7.29
C MET A 64 2.53 0.47 6.47
N THR A 65 1.22 0.29 6.53
CA THR A 65 0.26 1.16 5.87
C THR A 65 -0.56 1.84 6.94
N MET A 66 -0.54 3.17 6.95
CA MET A 66 -1.38 3.97 7.81
C MET A 66 -2.10 5.03 6.99
N ASN A 67 -3.24 5.49 7.49
CA ASN A 67 -3.95 6.62 6.91
C ASN A 67 -3.30 7.94 7.36
N ILE A 68 -3.78 9.08 6.83
CA ILE A 68 -3.19 10.39 7.12
C ILE A 68 -3.40 10.77 8.58
N GLU A 69 -4.57 10.50 9.15
CA GLU A 69 -4.90 10.84 10.54
C GLU A 69 -4.02 10.07 11.53
N GLU A 70 -3.86 8.76 11.32
CA GLU A 70 -2.94 7.90 12.07
C GLU A 70 -1.50 8.39 11.96
N LEU A 71 -1.06 8.77 10.75
CA LEU A 71 0.29 9.31 10.55
C LEU A 71 0.48 10.62 11.30
N SER A 72 -0.48 11.54 11.22
CA SER A 72 -0.43 12.81 11.96
C SER A 72 -0.37 12.58 13.47
N GLN A 73 -1.16 11.64 14.01
CA GLN A 73 -1.13 11.29 15.43
C GLN A 73 0.23 10.71 15.85
N GLU A 74 0.78 9.80 15.07
CA GLU A 74 2.09 9.19 15.34
C GLU A 74 3.23 10.22 15.29
N LEU A 75 3.19 11.14 14.32
CA LEU A 75 4.16 12.23 14.21
C LEU A 75 4.05 13.19 15.40
N ALA A 76 2.83 13.55 15.81
CA ALA A 76 2.58 14.37 16.98
C ALA A 76 3.09 13.70 18.27
N ALA A 77 2.86 12.38 18.44
CA ALA A 77 3.36 11.60 19.56
C ALA A 77 4.91 11.59 19.63
N ARG A 78 5.58 11.71 18.48
CA ARG A 78 7.05 11.82 18.37
C ARG A 78 7.57 13.26 18.52
N GLY A 79 6.70 14.22 18.83
CA GLY A 79 7.06 15.63 19.01
C GLY A 79 7.27 16.39 17.70
N VAL A 80 6.86 15.83 16.55
CA VAL A 80 6.86 16.55 15.27
C VAL A 80 5.59 17.41 15.24
N PRO A 81 5.69 18.74 15.20
CA PRO A 81 4.51 19.60 15.22
C PRO A 81 3.69 19.40 13.94
N ASP A 82 2.39 19.21 14.12
CA ASP A 82 1.42 19.19 13.02
C ASP A 82 1.37 20.59 12.39
N VAL A 83 1.77 20.70 11.12
CA VAL A 83 1.65 21.94 10.36
C VAL A 83 0.17 22.13 10.09
N LYS A 84 -0.52 22.83 11.01
CA LYS A 84 -1.91 23.22 10.83
C LYS A 84 -2.09 23.80 9.43
N ASN A 85 -3.00 23.20 8.68
CA ASN A 85 -3.60 23.84 7.52
C ASN A 85 -4.14 25.19 7.98
N ASN A 86 -3.48 26.26 7.53
CA ASN A 86 -3.95 27.61 7.76
C ASN A 86 -5.17 27.83 6.85
N GLU A 87 -6.31 27.23 7.21
CA GLU A 87 -7.61 27.65 6.71
C GLU A 87 -7.91 29.00 7.36
N GLY A 88 -7.31 30.03 6.79
CA GLY A 88 -7.73 31.41 6.94
C GLY A 88 -9.15 31.53 6.41
N LYS A 89 -10.11 31.16 7.27
CA LYS A 89 -11.52 31.50 7.12
C LYS A 89 -11.61 33.02 7.27
N ILE A 90 -11.39 33.75 6.18
CA ILE A 90 -11.80 35.16 6.11
C ILE A 90 -13.32 35.13 5.98
N VAL A 91 -13.96 35.37 7.11
CA VAL A 91 -15.33 35.87 7.20
C VAL A 91 -15.49 37.10 6.31
N ARG A 92 -16.34 37.01 5.30
CA ARG A 92 -17.28 38.07 4.93
C ARG A 92 -18.57 37.43 4.47
#